data_AF-A0A1B6FUH1-F1
#
_entry.id   AF-A0A1B6FUH1-F1
#
_cell.length_a   1.000
_cell.length_b   1.000
_cell.length_c   1.000
_cell.angle_alpha   90.00
_cell.angle_beta   90.00
_cell.angle_gamma   90.00
#
_symmetry.space_group_name_H-M   'P 1'
#
loop_
_entity.id
_entity.type
_entity.pdbx_description
1 polymer ?
#
loop_
_entity_poly.entity_id
_entity_poly.type
_entity_poly.pdbx_seq_one_letter_code
_entity_poly.pdbx_strand_id
1 'polypeptide(L)'
;YNGLDRLISRRKNEKYLGFGVPAREGAGRRAASQADVANQSGLTTAEEDNLEKDAMLAQVEARDLIEFGMIPEFVGRFPVIVPFHSLNKELLVRILTEPKNALVHQYQILFSMDKVELSFSSEALRAIAAQAMERKTGARGLRAIMETLLLDSMFEIPGSDILSVHISEDVVTGRSSPVFIRGRAVDEDQPPLEMRVKAK
;
A
#
# COMPACT_ATOMS: atom_id res chain seq x y z
N TYR A 1 19.27 4.21 -0.36
CA TYR A 1 20.38 3.37 0.13
C TYR A 1 20.35 2.01 -0.57
N ASN A 2 20.42 1.98 -1.90
CA ASN A 2 20.43 0.69 -2.61
C ASN A 2 21.80 0.04 -2.39
N GLY A 3 21.83 -1.20 -1.88
CA GLY A 3 23.04 -1.98 -1.68
C GLY A 3 23.61 -1.98 -0.25
N LEU A 4 23.03 -1.25 0.69
CA LEU A 4 23.44 -1.31 2.11
C LEU A 4 23.15 -2.70 2.71
N ASP A 5 22.03 -3.32 2.30
CA ASP A 5 21.66 -4.70 2.59
C ASP A 5 22.78 -5.69 2.25
N ARG A 6 23.47 -5.49 1.12
CA ARG A 6 24.58 -6.37 0.68
C ARG A 6 25.82 -6.25 1.55
N LEU A 7 26.16 -5.05 2.01
CA LEU A 7 27.28 -4.84 2.94
C LEU A 7 27.00 -5.54 4.27
N ILE A 8 25.78 -5.40 4.79
CA ILE A 8 25.35 -6.06 6.03
C ILE A 8 25.39 -7.59 5.87
N SER A 9 24.88 -8.12 4.77
CA SER A 9 24.94 -9.55 4.46
C SER A 9 26.37 -10.07 4.36
N ARG A 10 27.27 -9.33 3.70
CA ARG A 10 28.70 -9.70 3.63
C ARG A 10 29.30 -9.79 5.02
N ARG A 11 29.11 -8.77 5.86
CA ARG A 11 29.59 -8.73 7.24
C ARG A 11 29.07 -9.90 8.09
N LYS A 12 27.81 -10.27 7.94
CA LYS A 12 27.20 -11.40 8.67
C LYS A 12 27.78 -12.74 8.23
N ASN A 13 28.10 -12.88 6.94
CA ASN A 13 28.64 -14.11 6.35
C ASN A 13 30.18 -14.20 6.41
N GLU A 14 30.89 -13.10 6.66
CA GLU A 14 32.35 -13.03 6.71
C GLU A 14 32.98 -13.98 7.74
N LYS A 15 32.25 -14.30 8.82
CA LYS A 15 32.68 -15.26 9.86
C LYS A 15 32.83 -16.71 9.36
N TYR A 16 32.43 -17.01 8.13
CA TYR A 16 32.45 -18.38 7.58
C TYR A 16 33.51 -18.63 6.50
N LEU A 17 34.31 -17.63 6.13
CA LEU A 17 35.30 -17.72 5.07
C LEU A 17 36.74 -17.73 5.63
N GLY A 18 37.24 -18.91 6.02
CA GLY A 18 38.62 -19.08 6.49
C GLY A 18 39.07 -20.55 6.52
N PHE A 19 40.29 -20.82 6.04
CA PHE A 19 40.97 -22.12 6.07
C PHE A 19 41.38 -22.49 7.51
N GLY A 20 40.43 -22.87 8.37
CA GLY A 20 40.77 -23.28 9.75
C GLY A 20 39.64 -23.26 10.78
N VAL A 21 38.41 -22.88 10.42
CA VAL A 21 37.28 -22.96 11.36
C VAL A 21 36.90 -24.43 11.56
N PRO A 22 36.82 -24.96 12.81
CA PRO A 22 36.41 -26.33 13.03
C PRO A 22 35.03 -26.53 12.40
N ALA A 23 34.93 -27.54 11.56
CA ALA A 23 33.67 -27.97 10.94
C ALA A 23 32.75 -28.51 12.05
N ARG A 24 32.14 -27.62 12.83
CA ARG A 24 30.82 -27.94 13.37
C ARG A 24 29.90 -27.97 12.17
N GLU A 25 29.31 -29.13 11.93
CA GLU A 25 28.20 -29.35 10.99
C GLU A 25 26.99 -28.51 11.41
N GLY A 26 27.12 -27.20 11.40
CA GLY A 26 26.03 -26.26 11.57
C GLY A 26 25.35 -26.07 10.22
N ALA A 27 24.03 -26.07 10.23
CA ALA A 27 23.15 -25.82 9.09
C ALA A 27 23.54 -24.60 8.20
N GLY A 28 24.38 -23.69 8.70
CA GLY A 28 24.83 -22.47 8.02
C GLY A 28 25.67 -22.65 6.75
N ARG A 29 26.51 -23.70 6.63
CA ARG A 29 27.32 -23.90 5.39
C ARG A 29 26.48 -24.34 4.19
N ARG A 30 25.45 -25.16 4.44
CA ARG A 30 24.42 -25.49 3.45
C ARG A 30 23.53 -24.28 3.16
N ALA A 31 23.17 -23.50 4.17
CA ALA A 31 22.36 -22.30 3.99
C ALA A 31 23.07 -21.20 3.18
N ALA A 32 24.37 -20.95 3.38
CA ALA A 32 25.09 -19.90 2.64
C ALA A 32 25.34 -20.30 1.17
N SER A 33 25.77 -21.56 0.93
CA SER A 33 25.90 -22.07 -0.44
C SER A 33 24.56 -22.23 -1.14
N GLN A 34 23.48 -22.58 -0.43
CA GLN A 34 22.12 -22.55 -0.98
C GLN A 34 21.60 -21.13 -1.18
N ALA A 35 21.98 -20.15 -0.36
CA ALA A 35 21.55 -18.75 -0.51
C ALA A 35 22.22 -18.07 -1.71
N ASP A 36 23.51 -18.32 -1.95
CA ASP A 36 24.21 -17.82 -3.14
C ASP A 36 23.70 -18.50 -4.43
N VAL A 37 23.31 -19.78 -4.35
CA VAL A 37 22.66 -20.51 -5.47
C VAL A 37 21.19 -20.10 -5.63
N ALA A 38 20.47 -19.82 -4.55
CA ALA A 38 19.08 -19.34 -4.56
C ALA A 38 18.98 -17.94 -5.18
N ASN A 39 19.99 -17.10 -4.98
CA ASN A 39 20.12 -15.80 -5.68
C ASN A 39 20.22 -15.92 -7.21
N GLN A 40 20.54 -17.12 -7.75
CA GLN A 40 20.54 -17.40 -9.19
C GLN A 40 19.26 -18.11 -9.68
N SER A 41 18.44 -18.66 -8.78
CA SER A 41 17.15 -19.26 -9.13
C SER A 41 16.02 -18.25 -8.93
N GLY A 42 15.66 -17.52 -9.99
CA GLY A 42 14.62 -16.49 -9.99
C GLY A 42 13.20 -17.03 -9.73
N LEU A 43 12.91 -17.41 -8.49
CA LEU A 43 11.59 -17.82 -8.03
C LEU A 43 11.29 -17.36 -6.59
N THR A 44 11.69 -16.14 -6.22
CA THR A 44 11.22 -15.48 -5.00
C THR A 44 10.25 -14.36 -5.38
N THR A 45 9.17 -14.22 -4.61
CA THR A 45 8.18 -13.16 -4.83
C THR A 45 8.79 -11.83 -4.42
N ALA A 46 8.45 -10.73 -5.10
CA ALA A 46 8.98 -9.40 -4.76
C ALA A 46 8.74 -9.00 -3.28
N GLU A 47 7.73 -9.57 -2.63
CA GLU A 47 7.45 -9.39 -1.20
C GLU A 47 8.46 -10.11 -0.30
N GLU A 48 8.88 -11.32 -0.67
CA GLU A 48 9.88 -12.11 0.07
C GLU A 48 11.24 -11.42 0.02
N ASP A 49 11.64 -10.94 -1.15
CA ASP A 49 12.87 -10.16 -1.33
C ASP A 49 12.89 -8.89 -0.46
N ASN A 50 11.74 -8.24 -0.30
CA ASN A 50 11.63 -7.04 0.53
C ASN A 50 11.72 -7.38 2.02
N LEU A 51 11.10 -8.49 2.46
CA LEU A 51 11.19 -8.97 3.84
C LEU A 51 12.63 -9.31 4.22
N GLU A 52 13.37 -9.96 3.33
CA GLU A 52 14.79 -10.27 3.55
C GLU A 52 15.64 -9.01 3.66
N LYS A 53 15.43 -8.03 2.77
CA LYS A 53 16.12 -6.73 2.83
C LYS A 53 15.81 -6.01 4.14
N ASP A 54 14.54 -5.97 4.55
CA ASP A 54 14.11 -5.32 5.78
C ASP A 54 14.78 -5.98 7.00
N ALA A 55 14.88 -7.32 7.03
CA ALA A 55 15.54 -8.06 8.09
C ALA A 55 17.06 -7.79 8.15
N MET A 56 17.70 -7.52 7.01
CA MET A 56 19.11 -7.10 6.97
C MET A 56 19.26 -5.65 7.45
N LEU A 57 18.42 -4.73 6.96
CA LEU A 57 18.44 -3.33 7.37
C LEU A 57 18.17 -3.16 8.87
N ALA A 58 17.36 -4.03 9.47
CA ALA A 58 17.12 -4.09 10.91
C ALA A 58 18.41 -4.28 11.76
N GLN A 59 19.47 -4.82 11.16
CA GLN A 59 20.73 -5.16 11.82
C GLN A 59 21.86 -4.19 11.47
N VAL A 60 21.54 -3.05 10.86
CA VAL A 60 22.52 -2.03 10.45
C VAL A 60 23.33 -1.52 11.63
N GLU A 61 24.64 -1.41 11.44
CA GLU A 61 25.58 -0.82 12.41
C GLU A 61 26.26 0.41 11.82
N ALA A 62 26.81 1.27 12.68
CA ALA A 62 27.53 2.48 12.27
C ALA A 62 28.68 2.20 11.27
N ARG A 63 29.38 1.08 11.43
CA ARG A 63 30.44 0.66 10.49
C ARG A 63 29.93 0.36 9.09
N ASP A 64 28.71 -0.18 8.97
CA ASP A 64 28.10 -0.49 7.67
C ASP A 64 27.81 0.82 6.92
N LEU A 65 27.42 1.87 7.65
CA LEU A 65 27.20 3.21 7.12
C LEU A 65 28.51 3.90 6.70
N ILE A 66 29.60 3.69 7.44
CA ILE A 66 30.93 4.21 7.10
C ILE A 66 31.45 3.53 5.83
N GLU A 67 31.35 2.21 5.76
CA GLU A 67 31.75 1.42 4.59
C GLU A 67 30.89 1.73 3.35
N PHE A 68 29.62 2.09 3.57
CA PHE A 68 28.73 2.61 2.52
C PHE A 68 29.15 4.01 2.01
N GLY A 69 30.04 4.71 2.71
CA GLY A 69 30.61 5.99 2.29
C GLY A 69 30.25 7.19 3.17
N MET A 70 29.64 6.98 4.35
CA MET A 70 29.41 8.06 5.31
C MET A 70 30.67 8.37 6.13
N ILE A 71 30.86 9.65 6.45
CA ILE A 71 32.01 10.12 7.22
C ILE A 71 31.86 9.71 8.70
N PRO A 72 32.89 9.15 9.37
CA PRO A 72 32.80 8.67 10.76
C PRO A 72 32.30 9.74 11.75
N GLU A 73 32.75 10.97 11.60
CA GLU A 73 32.36 12.13 12.43
C GLU A 73 30.88 12.47 12.27
N PHE A 74 30.32 12.23 11.08
CA PHE A 74 28.91 12.45 10.80
C PHE A 74 28.06 11.34 11.43
N VAL A 75 28.42 10.07 11.22
CA VAL A 75 27.72 8.92 11.81
C VAL A 75 27.77 8.97 13.34
N GLY A 76 28.89 9.40 13.92
CA GLY A 76 29.05 9.56 15.37
C GLY A 76 28.09 10.57 16.02
N ARG A 77 27.50 11.50 15.25
CA ARG A 77 26.49 12.46 15.76
C ARG A 77 25.07 11.90 15.77
N PHE A 78 24.85 10.71 15.21
CA PHE A 78 23.54 10.05 15.17
C PHE A 78 23.61 8.72 15.94
N PRO A 79 23.47 8.75 17.28
CA PRO A 79 23.59 7.55 18.12
C PRO A 79 22.42 6.58 17.98
N VAL A 80 21.31 7.00 17.36
CA VAL A 80 20.10 6.19 17.18
C VAL A 80 19.85 6.00 15.69
N ILE A 81 19.83 4.74 15.26
CA ILE A 81 19.52 4.34 13.89
C ILE A 81 18.22 3.54 13.92
N VAL A 82 17.24 3.97 13.14
CA VAL A 82 15.95 3.27 13.00
C VAL A 82 15.73 2.94 11.53
N PRO A 83 15.87 1.67 11.13
CA PRO A 83 15.55 1.23 9.78
C PRO A 83 14.04 1.18 9.58
N PHE A 84 13.59 1.55 8.38
CA PHE A 84 12.19 1.42 7.97
C PHE A 84 12.03 0.12 7.18
N HIS A 85 10.87 -0.52 7.35
CA HIS A 85 10.46 -1.64 6.52
C HIS A 85 9.86 -1.15 5.20
N SER A 86 9.86 -2.05 4.22
CA SER A 86 9.24 -1.84 2.92
C SER A 86 7.72 -1.73 3.05
N LEU A 87 7.09 -1.03 2.10
CA LEU A 87 5.63 -0.94 2.02
C LEU A 87 5.07 -2.25 1.44
N ASN A 88 4.08 -2.85 2.09
CA ASN A 88 3.31 -3.96 1.56
C ASN A 88 1.88 -3.52 1.19
N LYS A 89 1.14 -4.41 0.53
CA LYS A 89 -0.22 -4.15 0.06
C LYS A 89 -1.16 -3.81 1.23
N GLU A 90 -1.07 -4.55 2.33
CA GLU A 90 -1.91 -4.36 3.51
C GLU A 90 -1.65 -2.99 4.15
N LEU A 91 -0.39 -2.57 4.27
CA LEU A 91 -0.05 -1.28 4.84
C LEU A 91 -0.52 -0.12 3.97
N LEU A 92 -0.51 -0.26 2.64
CA LEU A 92 -1.10 0.73 1.75
C LEU A 92 -2.62 0.86 1.96
N VAL A 93 -3.33 -0.25 2.16
CA VAL A 93 -4.76 -0.23 2.51
C VAL A 93 -4.98 0.45 3.86
N ARG A 94 -4.12 0.19 4.86
CA ARG A 94 -4.17 0.87 6.15
C ARG A 94 -3.92 2.37 6.01
N ILE A 95 -2.94 2.78 5.21
CA ILE A 95 -2.66 4.20 4.91
C ILE A 95 -3.87 4.87 4.24
N LEU A 96 -4.62 4.16 3.41
CA LEU A 96 -5.83 4.67 2.76
C LEU A 96 -6.99 4.91 3.73
N THR A 97 -7.04 4.23 4.89
CA THR A 97 -8.25 4.12 5.71
C THR A 97 -8.09 4.51 7.19
N GLU A 98 -7.00 4.12 7.84
CA GLU A 98 -6.80 4.26 9.29
C GLU A 98 -6.29 5.62 9.77
N PRO A 99 -5.34 6.31 9.10
CA PRO A 99 -4.78 7.53 9.68
C PRO A 99 -5.83 8.64 9.73
N LYS A 100 -5.70 9.56 10.70
CA LYS A 100 -6.64 10.69 10.85
C LYS A 100 -6.83 11.50 9.56
N ASN A 101 -5.77 11.61 8.76
CA ASN A 101 -5.78 12.27 7.45
C ASN A 101 -5.72 11.25 6.30
N ALA A 102 -6.43 10.14 6.42
CA ALA A 102 -6.54 9.12 5.39
C ALA A 102 -7.16 9.67 4.10
N LEU A 103 -6.71 9.16 2.93
CA LEU A 103 -7.22 9.63 1.63
C LEU A 103 -8.71 9.35 1.48
N VAL A 104 -9.19 8.17 1.89
CA VAL A 104 -10.63 7.85 1.84
C VAL A 104 -11.43 8.87 2.63
N HIS A 105 -11.00 9.22 3.84
CA HIS A 105 -11.69 10.20 4.67
C HIS A 105 -11.69 11.61 4.04
N GLN A 106 -10.57 12.01 3.42
CA GLN A 106 -10.49 13.29 2.71
C GLN A 106 -11.50 13.38 1.55
N TYR A 107 -11.62 12.31 0.73
CA TYR A 107 -12.57 12.29 -0.37
C TYR A 107 -14.02 12.16 0.10
N GLN A 108 -14.28 11.43 1.19
CA GLN A 108 -15.61 11.38 1.81
C GLN A 108 -16.06 12.77 2.28
N ILE A 109 -15.18 13.53 2.93
CA ILE A 109 -15.49 14.91 3.33
C ILE A 109 -15.75 15.77 2.09
N LEU A 110 -14.91 15.65 1.05
CA LEU A 110 -15.09 16.42 -0.18
C LEU A 110 -16.46 16.15 -0.83
N PHE A 111 -16.87 14.89 -0.97
CA PHE A 111 -18.17 14.52 -1.54
C PHE A 111 -19.34 14.94 -0.63
N SER A 112 -19.13 14.93 0.69
CA SER A 112 -20.15 15.37 1.65
C SER A 112 -20.49 16.85 1.54
N MET A 113 -19.59 17.68 0.99
CA MET A 113 -19.88 19.10 0.71
C MET A 113 -21.02 19.25 -0.32
N ASP A 114 -21.10 18.32 -1.28
CA ASP A 114 -22.18 18.22 -2.26
C ASP A 114 -23.34 17.33 -1.77
N LYS A 115 -23.36 16.96 -0.48
CA LYS A 115 -24.34 16.06 0.15
C LYS A 115 -24.38 14.66 -0.45
N VAL A 116 -23.25 14.19 -1.00
CA VAL A 116 -23.10 12.85 -1.57
C VAL A 116 -22.29 11.96 -0.63
N GLU A 117 -22.77 10.74 -0.38
CA GLU A 117 -22.03 9.74 0.39
C GLU A 117 -21.08 8.93 -0.52
N LEU A 118 -19.79 8.85 -0.16
CA LEU A 118 -18.79 8.07 -0.90
C LEU A 118 -18.39 6.82 -0.11
N SER A 119 -18.56 5.65 -0.74
CA SER A 119 -18.21 4.36 -0.17
C SER A 119 -17.29 3.54 -1.09
N PHE A 120 -16.41 2.77 -0.47
CA PHE A 120 -15.47 1.88 -1.17
C PHE A 120 -15.66 0.45 -0.67
N SER A 121 -15.66 -0.50 -1.60
CA SER A 121 -15.53 -1.92 -1.26
C SER A 121 -14.11 -2.25 -0.75
N SER A 122 -13.99 -3.31 0.05
CA SER A 122 -12.69 -3.73 0.59
C SER A 122 -11.72 -4.19 -0.52
N GLU A 123 -12.30 -4.75 -1.57
CA GLU A 123 -11.67 -5.23 -2.79
C GLU A 123 -11.16 -4.05 -3.62
N ALA A 124 -11.93 -2.96 -3.75
CA ALA A 124 -11.47 -1.74 -4.41
C ALA A 124 -10.22 -1.16 -3.73
N LEU A 125 -10.21 -1.08 -2.40
CA LEU A 125 -9.04 -0.58 -1.66
C LEU A 125 -7.80 -1.44 -1.89
N ARG A 126 -7.97 -2.78 -1.92
CA ARG A 126 -6.88 -3.71 -2.25
C ARG A 126 -6.41 -3.55 -3.69
N ALA A 127 -7.30 -3.32 -4.64
CA ALA A 127 -6.96 -3.09 -6.03
C ALA A 127 -6.17 -1.78 -6.22
N ILE A 128 -6.59 -0.69 -5.54
CA ILE A 128 -5.87 0.59 -5.53
C ILE A 128 -4.45 0.41 -4.98
N ALA A 129 -4.32 -0.31 -3.86
CA ALA A 129 -3.03 -0.63 -3.26
C ALA A 129 -2.15 -1.46 -4.22
N ALA A 130 -2.72 -2.45 -4.92
CA ALA A 130 -1.98 -3.24 -5.90
C ALA A 130 -1.47 -2.39 -7.08
N GLN A 131 -2.29 -1.50 -7.63
CA GLN A 131 -1.88 -0.57 -8.68
C GLN A 131 -0.74 0.37 -8.23
N ALA A 132 -0.77 0.82 -6.98
CA ALA A 132 0.29 1.67 -6.43
C ALA A 132 1.64 0.93 -6.30
N MET A 133 1.59 -0.36 -5.92
CA MET A 133 2.75 -1.24 -5.87
C MET A 133 3.33 -1.50 -7.26
N GLU A 134 2.48 -1.81 -8.24
CA GLU A 134 2.89 -2.05 -9.63
C GLU A 134 3.59 -0.83 -10.24
N ARG A 135 3.06 0.37 -9.98
CA ARG A 135 3.66 1.64 -10.42
C ARG A 135 4.94 2.02 -9.67
N LYS A 136 5.37 1.24 -8.65
CA LYS A 136 6.57 1.50 -7.82
C LYS A 136 6.61 2.91 -7.19
N THR A 137 5.44 3.50 -6.98
CA THR A 137 5.30 4.84 -6.39
C THR A 137 5.00 4.80 -4.90
N GLY A 138 4.65 3.62 -4.36
CA GLY A 138 4.32 3.42 -2.95
C GLY A 138 3.16 4.31 -2.50
N ALA A 139 3.18 4.75 -1.24
CA ALA A 139 2.12 5.57 -0.66
C ALA A 139 1.92 6.92 -1.38
N ARG A 140 2.96 7.46 -2.02
CA ARG A 140 2.88 8.74 -2.74
C ARG A 140 2.00 8.67 -3.99
N GLY A 141 1.94 7.50 -4.63
CA GLY A 141 1.13 7.28 -5.83
C GLY A 141 -0.36 7.12 -5.55
N LEU A 142 -0.74 6.81 -4.30
CA LEU A 142 -2.15 6.55 -3.92
C LEU A 142 -3.05 7.74 -4.24
N ARG A 143 -2.60 8.98 -3.98
CA ARG A 143 -3.38 10.19 -4.29
C ARG A 143 -3.67 10.31 -5.78
N ALA A 144 -2.66 10.13 -6.63
CA ALA A 144 -2.83 10.25 -8.08
C ALA A 144 -3.77 9.19 -8.64
N ILE A 145 -3.72 7.96 -8.11
CA ILE A 145 -4.64 6.88 -8.49
C ILE A 145 -6.07 7.23 -8.08
N MET A 146 -6.27 7.66 -6.84
CA MET A 146 -7.58 8.08 -6.33
C MET A 146 -8.17 9.25 -7.12
N GLU A 147 -7.36 10.24 -7.46
CA GLU A 147 -7.78 11.41 -8.23
C GLU A 147 -8.22 11.03 -9.64
N THR A 148 -7.47 10.14 -10.30
CA THR A 148 -7.84 9.62 -11.63
C THR A 148 -9.13 8.81 -11.56
N LEU A 149 -9.28 7.98 -10.53
CA LEU A 149 -10.45 7.12 -10.32
C LEU A 149 -11.73 7.91 -10.06
N LEU A 150 -11.63 9.00 -9.30
CA LEU A 150 -12.79 9.79 -8.87
C LEU A 150 -13.09 10.97 -9.80
N LEU A 151 -12.25 11.24 -10.80
CA LEU A 151 -12.37 12.40 -11.68
C LEU A 151 -13.76 12.49 -12.34
N ASP A 152 -14.23 11.38 -12.92
CA ASP A 152 -15.53 11.33 -13.60
C ASP A 152 -16.68 11.53 -12.60
N SER A 153 -16.60 10.92 -11.42
CA SER A 153 -17.59 11.09 -10.36
C SER A 153 -17.65 12.54 -9.86
N MET A 154 -16.49 13.19 -9.70
CA MET A 154 -16.42 14.60 -9.30
C MET A 154 -17.02 15.54 -10.34
N PHE A 155 -17.01 15.17 -11.62
CA PHE A 155 -17.62 15.95 -12.68
C PHE A 155 -19.14 15.75 -12.75
N GLU A 156 -19.63 14.54 -12.52
CA GLU A 156 -21.07 14.22 -12.60
C GLU A 156 -21.88 14.67 -11.38
N ILE A 157 -21.27 14.77 -10.20
CA ILE A 157 -21.97 15.10 -8.96
C ILE A 157 -22.57 16.52 -8.93
N PRO A 158 -21.82 17.60 -9.27
CA PRO A 158 -22.34 18.96 -9.14
C PRO A 158 -23.60 19.19 -9.97
N GLY A 159 -24.71 19.54 -9.31
CA GLY A 159 -25.99 19.80 -9.97
C GLY A 159 -26.80 18.56 -10.35
N SER A 160 -26.42 17.38 -9.85
CA SER A 160 -27.15 16.12 -10.06
C SER A 160 -28.05 15.74 -8.87
N ASP A 161 -28.87 14.69 -9.06
CA ASP A 161 -29.74 14.07 -8.05
C ASP A 161 -29.09 12.86 -7.34
N ILE A 162 -27.76 12.75 -7.43
CA ILE A 162 -26.98 11.64 -6.86
C ILE A 162 -26.91 11.81 -5.33
N LEU A 163 -27.24 10.74 -4.60
CA LEU A 163 -27.16 10.69 -3.14
C LEU A 163 -25.92 9.92 -2.66
N SER A 164 -25.49 8.91 -3.39
CA SER A 164 -24.29 8.15 -3.01
C SER A 164 -23.54 7.56 -4.20
N VAL A 165 -22.23 7.45 -4.05
CA VAL A 165 -21.32 6.79 -4.98
C VAL A 165 -20.68 5.57 -4.31
N HIS A 166 -20.74 4.43 -4.98
CA HIS A 166 -20.06 3.22 -4.55
C HIS A 166 -18.99 2.78 -5.55
N ILE A 167 -17.78 2.58 -5.05
CA ILE A 167 -16.61 2.16 -5.84
C ILE A 167 -16.27 0.69 -5.56
N SER A 168 -16.43 -0.15 -6.59
CA SER A 168 -16.06 -1.57 -6.60
C SER A 168 -14.68 -1.80 -7.22
N GLU A 169 -14.15 -3.03 -7.08
CA GLU A 169 -12.88 -3.43 -7.72
C GLU A 169 -12.89 -3.26 -9.24
N ASP A 170 -14.02 -3.55 -9.90
CA ASP A 170 -14.16 -3.42 -11.35
C ASP A 170 -13.99 -1.98 -11.83
N VAL A 171 -14.39 -0.99 -11.02
CA VAL A 171 -14.19 0.44 -11.33
C VAL A 171 -12.70 0.79 -11.27
N VAL A 172 -11.99 0.27 -10.27
CA VAL A 172 -10.53 0.50 -10.11
C VAL A 172 -9.75 -0.13 -11.27
N THR A 173 -10.20 -1.27 -11.78
CA THR A 173 -9.56 -1.96 -12.90
C THR A 173 -10.01 -1.44 -14.28
N GLY A 174 -10.94 -0.46 -14.32
CA GLY A 174 -11.44 0.14 -15.56
C GLY A 174 -12.43 -0.73 -16.34
N ARG A 175 -13.03 -1.74 -15.69
CA ARG A 175 -13.98 -2.67 -16.31
C ARG A 175 -15.43 -2.18 -16.23
N SER A 176 -15.75 -1.34 -15.26
CA SER A 176 -17.09 -0.80 -15.04
C SER A 176 -17.05 0.68 -14.63
N SER A 177 -18.17 1.37 -14.82
CA SER A 177 -18.36 2.73 -14.30
C SER A 177 -18.75 2.70 -12.81
N PRO A 178 -18.51 3.79 -12.05
CA PRO A 178 -18.97 3.94 -10.68
C PRO A 178 -20.47 3.71 -10.53
N VAL A 179 -20.89 3.13 -9.41
CA VAL A 179 -22.31 2.90 -9.13
C VAL A 179 -22.88 4.13 -8.43
N PHE A 180 -23.81 4.81 -9.10
CA PHE A 180 -24.52 5.98 -8.57
C PHE A 180 -25.91 5.58 -8.07
N ILE A 181 -26.23 5.98 -6.85
CA ILE A 181 -27.60 5.89 -6.32
C ILE A 181 -28.19 7.29 -6.35
N ARG A 182 -29.28 7.45 -7.10
CA ARG A 182 -30.01 8.70 -7.22
C ARG A 182 -31.20 8.73 -6.26
N GLY A 183 -31.46 9.90 -5.71
CA GLY A 183 -32.67 10.14 -4.93
C GLY A 183 -33.86 10.05 -5.86
N ARG A 184 -34.80 9.15 -5.57
CA ARG A 184 -36.08 9.11 -6.30
C ARG A 184 -36.70 10.50 -6.17
N ALA A 185 -36.92 11.19 -7.28
CA ALA A 185 -37.88 12.29 -7.29
C ALA A 185 -39.18 11.71 -6.72
N VAL A 186 -39.63 12.23 -5.59
CA VAL A 186 -40.97 11.92 -5.12
C VAL A 186 -41.86 12.58 -6.18
N ASP A 187 -42.47 11.79 -7.06
CA ASP A 187 -43.58 12.27 -7.88
C ASP A 187 -44.64 12.79 -6.90
N GLU A 188 -44.81 14.10 -6.80
CA GLU A 188 -45.82 14.77 -5.99
C GLU A 188 -47.26 14.52 -6.48
N ASP A 189 -47.48 13.59 -7.42
CA ASP A 189 -48.77 13.37 -8.09
C ASP A 189 -49.44 12.01 -7.81
N GLN A 190 -49.08 11.32 -6.72
CA GLN A 190 -49.92 10.22 -6.20
C GLN A 190 -50.80 10.70 -5.03
N PRO A 191 -52.13 10.77 -5.20
CA PRO A 191 -53.01 11.07 -4.08
C PRO A 191 -52.95 9.94 -3.04
N PRO A 192 -53.07 10.27 -1.73
CA PRO A 192 -52.92 9.30 -0.66
C PRO A 192 -53.94 8.15 -0.74
N LEU A 193 -53.47 6.95 -0.37
CA LEU A 193 -54.16 5.66 -0.44
C LEU A 193 -55.48 5.54 0.35
N GLU A 194 -55.92 6.57 1.07
CA GLU A 194 -57.13 6.51 1.92
C GLU A 194 -58.47 6.70 1.18
N MET A 195 -58.48 7.04 -0.11
CA MET A 195 -59.73 7.21 -0.87
C MET A 195 -60.18 6.00 -1.71
N ARG A 196 -59.51 4.84 -1.63
CA ARG A 196 -59.88 3.64 -2.44
C ARG A 196 -60.86 2.67 -1.78
N VAL A 197 -61.33 2.93 -0.55
CA VAL A 197 -62.21 1.98 0.19
C VAL A 197 -63.67 2.44 0.28
N LYS A 198 -64.03 3.67 -0.12
CA LYS A 198 -65.43 4.16 -0.12
C LYS A 198 -65.96 4.43 -1.52
N ALA A 199 -65.88 3.44 -2.39
CA ALA A 199 -66.69 3.38 -3.61
C ALA A 199 -66.87 1.90 -3.99
N LYS A 200 -67.60 1.18 -3.15
CA LYS A 200 -68.24 -0.08 -3.51
C LYS A 200 -69.55 -0.22 -2.74
#